data_AF-A0A2Z3HZL8-F1
#
_entry.id   AF-A0A2Z3HZL8-F1
#
_cell.length_a   1.000
_cell.length_b   1.000
_cell.length_c   1.000
_cell.angle_alpha   90.00
_cell.angle_beta   90.00
_cell.angle_gamma   90.00
#
_symmetry.space_group_name_H-M   'P 1'
#
loop_
_entity.id
_entity.type
_entity.pdbx_description
1 polymer ?
#
loop_
_entity_poly.entity_id
_entity_poly.type
_entity_poly.pdbx_seq_one_letter_code
_entity_poly.pdbx_strand_id
1 'polypeptide(L)'
;METTGRHAAWRRWACLAIPLALAGGLSALATTRALAADPGNGQGACRRDLEFIPGFLLENDTGAPEHLGRLGGPALDKAMAEARDRIAADPTGAECRSILKRYVRAWRPGHIDVSPAPGKTPGDAATLPAEPPARPGLASLRWLSDKTVLVTLPTFDPAEREHLEALLVSQRRRLDRTPNWILDIRDNDGGSDSTYASLLEAIMVSPRMEVGAEFLSTPANIANTAGLCEVYGDASCAAAVAPLVDAMRGARPGDYVLPPGARKRPRSSATTAPPERRRAGSA
;
A
#
# COMPACT_ATOMS: atom_id res chain seq x y z
N MET A 1 -14.50 44.49 56.14
CA MET A 1 -15.05 45.77 55.64
C MET A 1 -15.09 45.65 54.14
N GLU A 2 -16.19 45.09 53.63
CA GLU A 2 -17.37 45.82 53.10
C GLU A 2 -17.19 46.08 51.59
N THR A 3 -17.73 45.20 50.75
CA THR A 3 -19.09 45.24 50.13
C THR A 3 -19.17 46.32 49.04
N THR A 4 -19.35 45.98 47.76
CA THR A 4 -20.63 45.79 47.04
C THR A 4 -20.25 45.81 45.55
N GLY A 5 -20.86 45.14 44.57
CA GLY A 5 -22.21 44.63 44.39
C GLY A 5 -22.70 45.11 43.02
N ARG A 6 -23.07 44.20 42.11
CA ARG A 6 -24.26 44.28 41.24
C ARG A 6 -24.46 43.02 40.39
N HIS A 7 -25.40 42.21 40.88
CA HIS A 7 -26.48 41.49 40.17
C HIS A 7 -26.98 42.20 38.90
N ALA A 8 -27.71 41.64 37.93
CA ALA A 8 -28.21 40.32 37.54
C ALA A 8 -28.96 40.56 36.21
N ALA A 9 -29.18 39.55 35.37
CA ALA A 9 -30.47 39.33 34.69
C ALA A 9 -30.46 38.03 33.88
N TRP A 10 -31.26 37.09 34.37
CA TRP A 10 -31.70 35.90 33.66
C TRP A 10 -32.79 36.29 32.65
N ARG A 11 -32.81 35.67 31.47
CA ARG A 11 -34.04 35.57 30.66
C ARG A 11 -34.30 34.12 30.28
N ARG A 12 -35.27 33.56 31.02
CA ARG A 12 -36.03 32.36 30.72
C ARG A 12 -36.78 32.58 29.40
N TRP A 13 -36.75 31.60 28.50
CA TRP A 13 -37.77 31.47 27.47
C TRP A 13 -38.58 30.22 27.77
N ALA A 14 -39.88 30.45 27.87
CA ALA A 14 -40.88 29.53 28.35
C ALA A 14 -41.23 28.47 27.32
N CYS A 15 -41.63 27.31 27.86
CA CYS A 15 -42.33 26.24 27.17
C CYS A 15 -43.59 26.75 26.47
N LEU A 16 -43.78 26.34 25.23
CA LEU A 16 -45.07 26.30 24.56
C LEU A 16 -45.32 24.85 24.14
N ALA A 17 -46.24 24.21 24.85
CA ALA A 17 -46.80 22.92 24.52
C ALA A 17 -48.16 23.12 23.84
N ILE A 18 -48.34 22.59 22.62
CA ILE A 18 -49.64 22.30 22.00
C ILE A 18 -49.44 21.08 21.04
N PRO A 19 -50.46 20.31 20.64
CA PRO A 19 -50.74 18.97 21.13
C PRO A 19 -50.51 17.85 20.09
N LEU A 20 -50.59 16.62 20.59
CA LEU A 20 -50.61 15.35 19.88
C LEU A 20 -51.64 15.33 18.72
N ALA A 21 -51.19 14.96 17.51
CA ALA A 21 -52.04 14.40 16.47
C ALA A 21 -51.40 13.09 15.98
N LEU A 22 -52.09 11.98 16.26
CA LEU A 22 -51.79 10.65 15.77
C LEU A 22 -52.08 10.55 14.27
N ALA A 23 -51.03 10.36 13.47
CA ALA A 23 -51.06 9.69 12.18
C ALA A 23 -49.73 8.90 12.12
N GLY A 24 -49.72 7.58 12.16
CA GLY A 24 -50.35 6.74 11.16
C GLY A 24 -49.29 6.32 10.15
N GLY A 25 -48.45 5.36 10.55
CA GLY A 25 -47.72 4.40 9.71
C GLY A 25 -46.86 4.92 8.57
N LEU A 26 -45.53 4.78 8.70
CA LEU A 26 -44.64 4.24 7.67
C LEU A 26 -43.24 4.10 8.28
N SER A 27 -43.00 2.99 8.98
CA SER A 27 -41.64 2.55 9.27
C SER A 27 -41.00 2.19 7.93
N ALA A 28 -40.18 3.10 7.40
CA ALA A 28 -39.25 2.78 6.33
C ALA A 28 -38.22 1.78 6.89
N LEU A 29 -38.50 0.49 6.70
CA LEU A 29 -37.52 -0.57 6.85
C LEU A 29 -36.38 -0.26 5.87
N ALA A 30 -35.29 0.27 6.39
CA ALA A 30 -34.00 0.29 5.69
C ALA A 30 -33.60 -1.16 5.47
N THR A 31 -34.02 -1.70 4.32
CA THR A 31 -33.57 -3.00 3.84
C THR A 31 -32.14 -2.79 3.39
N THR A 32 -31.18 -3.18 4.23
CA THR A 32 -29.84 -3.52 3.79
C THR A 32 -29.99 -4.65 2.78
N ARG A 33 -30.05 -4.29 1.50
CA ARG A 33 -29.91 -5.25 0.41
C ARG A 33 -28.47 -5.74 0.47
N ALA A 34 -28.26 -6.88 1.12
CA ALA A 34 -27.09 -7.69 0.83
C ALA A 34 -27.11 -7.92 -0.69
N LEU A 35 -26.08 -7.45 -1.39
CA LEU A 35 -25.85 -7.78 -2.79
C LEU A 35 -25.58 -9.29 -2.84
N ALA A 36 -26.64 -10.07 -2.97
CA ALA A 36 -26.54 -11.47 -3.33
C ALA A 36 -25.85 -11.52 -4.69
N ALA A 37 -24.75 -12.28 -4.77
CA ALA A 37 -24.11 -12.59 -6.04
C ALA A 37 -25.12 -13.37 -6.90
N ASP A 38 -25.73 -12.70 -7.87
CA ASP A 38 -26.51 -13.34 -8.92
C ASP A 38 -25.53 -14.15 -9.81
N PRO A 39 -25.69 -15.48 -9.95
CA PRO A 39 -24.87 -16.27 -10.87
C PRO A 39 -25.24 -16.02 -12.35
N GLY A 40 -26.13 -15.07 -12.65
CA GLY A 40 -26.60 -14.72 -13.98
C GLY A 40 -25.49 -14.21 -14.92
N ASN A 41 -25.18 -15.05 -15.92
CA ASN A 41 -24.73 -14.77 -17.28
C ASN A 41 -23.67 -13.68 -17.56
N GLY A 42 -22.89 -13.20 -16.60
CA GLY A 42 -21.83 -12.20 -16.83
C GLY A 42 -22.30 -10.83 -17.37
N GLN A 43 -23.60 -10.67 -17.68
CA GLN A 43 -24.19 -9.46 -18.21
C GLN A 43 -24.26 -8.41 -17.11
N GLY A 44 -23.76 -7.22 -17.39
CA GLY A 44 -23.61 -6.15 -16.40
C GLY A 44 -22.57 -6.44 -15.30
N ALA A 45 -21.79 -7.53 -15.36
CA ALA A 45 -20.76 -7.80 -14.36
C ALA A 45 -19.70 -6.69 -14.35
N CYS A 46 -19.30 -6.23 -15.53
CA CYS A 46 -18.35 -5.13 -15.66
C CYS A 46 -18.85 -3.84 -14.99
N ARG A 47 -20.15 -3.55 -15.13
CA ARG A 47 -20.76 -2.38 -14.50
C ARG A 47 -20.78 -2.51 -12.98
N ARG A 48 -21.14 -3.70 -12.46
CA ARG A 48 -21.12 -3.97 -11.01
C ARG A 48 -19.72 -3.81 -10.43
N ASP A 49 -18.69 -4.33 -11.11
CA ASP A 49 -17.31 -4.16 -10.70
C ASP A 49 -16.89 -2.67 -10.71
N LEU A 50 -17.25 -1.92 -11.76
CA LEU A 50 -16.97 -0.48 -11.83
C LEU A 50 -17.61 0.29 -10.66
N GLU A 51 -18.87 0.00 -10.35
CA GLU A 51 -19.63 0.67 -9.29
C GLU A 51 -19.16 0.29 -7.87
N PHE A 52 -18.54 -0.88 -7.73
CA PHE A 52 -17.99 -1.35 -6.46
C PHE A 52 -16.68 -0.66 -6.07
N ILE A 53 -15.80 -0.40 -7.05
CA ILE A 53 -14.44 0.10 -6.84
C ILE A 53 -14.34 1.34 -5.92
N PRO A 54 -15.12 2.42 -6.10
CA PRO A 54 -14.93 3.65 -5.32
C PRO A 54 -15.06 3.42 -3.81
N GLY A 55 -16.13 2.73 -3.40
CA GLY A 55 -16.37 2.42 -1.99
C GLY A 55 -15.30 1.49 -1.44
N PHE A 56 -14.93 0.47 -2.22
CA PHE A 56 -13.88 -0.46 -1.83
C PHE A 56 -12.53 0.23 -1.62
N LEU A 57 -12.12 1.13 -2.51
CA LEU A 57 -10.85 1.86 -2.37
C LEU A 57 -10.88 2.80 -1.17
N LEU A 58 -11.96 3.54 -0.95
CA LEU A 58 -12.07 4.46 0.18
C LEU A 58 -12.01 3.75 1.54
N GLU A 59 -12.51 2.51 1.62
CA GLU A 59 -12.46 1.71 2.82
C GLU A 59 -11.13 0.96 3.00
N ASN A 60 -10.52 0.46 1.90
CA ASN A 60 -9.47 -0.55 1.97
C ASN A 60 -8.10 -0.11 1.45
N ASP A 61 -8.00 0.98 0.67
CA ASP A 61 -6.72 1.55 0.24
C ASP A 61 -6.30 2.70 1.16
N THR A 62 -5.08 2.60 1.68
CA THR A 62 -4.53 3.58 2.64
C THR A 62 -4.32 4.97 2.02
N GLY A 63 -4.17 5.06 0.70
CA GLY A 63 -3.94 6.32 -0.02
C GLY A 63 -5.21 6.94 -0.63
N ALA A 64 -6.27 6.17 -0.84
CA ALA A 64 -7.45 6.63 -1.58
C ALA A 64 -8.13 7.87 -0.97
N PRO A 65 -8.33 7.98 0.36
CA PRO A 65 -8.92 9.18 0.95
C PRO A 65 -8.09 10.45 0.71
N GLU A 66 -6.77 10.37 0.85
CA GLU A 66 -5.86 11.49 0.58
C GLU A 66 -5.89 11.89 -0.89
N HIS A 67 -5.84 10.90 -1.79
CA HIS A 67 -5.89 11.14 -3.23
C HIS A 67 -7.22 11.77 -3.66
N LEU A 68 -8.36 11.35 -3.10
CA LEU A 68 -9.66 12.00 -3.31
C LEU A 68 -9.61 13.47 -2.83
N GLY A 69 -9.03 13.73 -1.66
CA GLY A 69 -8.87 15.08 -1.13
C GLY A 69 -8.01 15.99 -2.02
N ARG A 70 -6.95 15.43 -2.63
CA ARG A 70 -6.00 16.17 -3.49
C ARG A 70 -6.51 16.39 -4.91
N LEU A 71 -7.06 15.36 -5.56
CA LEU A 71 -7.55 15.43 -6.95
C LEU A 71 -8.92 16.12 -7.03
N GLY A 72 -9.71 16.02 -5.97
CA GLY A 72 -11.08 16.50 -5.88
C GLY A 72 -12.08 15.55 -6.53
N GLY A 73 -13.31 15.54 -5.99
CA GLY A 73 -14.45 14.78 -6.52
C GLY A 73 -14.64 14.91 -8.03
N PRO A 74 -14.58 16.12 -8.63
CA PRO A 74 -14.83 16.30 -10.07
C PRO A 74 -13.90 15.50 -11.00
N ALA A 75 -12.63 15.29 -10.62
CA ALA A 75 -11.70 14.53 -11.44
C ALA A 75 -12.07 13.04 -11.47
N LEU A 76 -12.45 12.48 -10.31
CA LEU A 76 -12.89 11.10 -10.19
C LEU A 76 -14.29 10.90 -10.76
N ASP A 77 -15.19 11.88 -10.62
CA ASP A 77 -16.52 11.87 -11.24
C ASP A 77 -16.43 11.84 -12.77
N LYS A 78 -15.52 12.64 -13.34
CA LYS A 78 -15.23 12.60 -14.78
C LYS A 78 -14.72 11.21 -15.21
N ALA A 79 -13.77 10.64 -14.47
CA ALA A 79 -13.24 9.31 -14.77
C ALA A 79 -14.34 8.23 -14.68
N MET A 80 -15.24 8.33 -13.69
CA MET A 80 -16.40 7.45 -13.54
C MET A 80 -17.38 7.60 -14.71
N ALA A 81 -17.69 8.83 -15.14
CA ALA A 81 -18.56 9.07 -16.28
C ALA A 81 -17.97 8.47 -17.57
N GLU A 82 -16.69 8.72 -17.84
CA GLU A 82 -16.00 8.13 -19.01
C GLU A 82 -15.98 6.60 -18.97
N ALA A 83 -15.85 5.99 -17.79
CA ALA A 83 -15.88 4.54 -17.63
C ALA A 83 -17.31 3.98 -17.85
N ARG A 84 -18.35 4.66 -17.35
CA ARG A 84 -19.75 4.30 -17.57
C ARG A 84 -20.13 4.34 -19.05
N ASP A 85 -19.71 5.38 -19.77
CA ASP A 85 -19.95 5.50 -21.21
C ASP A 85 -19.34 4.31 -21.97
N ARG A 86 -18.14 3.87 -21.58
CA ARG A 86 -17.45 2.73 -22.20
C ARG A 86 -18.09 1.39 -21.86
N ILE A 87 -18.69 1.25 -20.67
CA ILE A 87 -19.37 0.01 -20.24
C ILE A 87 -20.83 -0.03 -20.75
N ALA A 88 -21.33 1.02 -21.41
CA ALA A 88 -22.69 1.02 -21.97
C ALA A 88 -22.93 -0.13 -22.97
N ALA A 89 -21.88 -0.58 -23.68
CA ALA A 89 -21.90 -1.73 -24.59
C ALA A 89 -21.81 -3.10 -23.89
N ASP A 90 -21.78 -3.11 -22.55
CA ASP A 90 -21.63 -4.29 -21.69
C ASP A 90 -20.44 -5.20 -22.05
N PRO A 91 -19.21 -4.65 -22.06
CA PRO A 91 -18.01 -5.38 -22.42
C PRO A 91 -17.71 -6.46 -21.39
N THR A 92 -17.07 -7.53 -21.83
CA THR A 92 -16.66 -8.66 -20.99
C THR A 92 -15.16 -8.94 -21.13
N GLY A 93 -14.63 -9.82 -20.27
CA GLY A 93 -13.25 -10.30 -20.39
C GLY A 93 -12.20 -9.17 -20.42
N ALA A 94 -11.34 -9.18 -21.45
CA ALA A 94 -10.21 -8.26 -21.56
C ALA A 94 -10.63 -6.80 -21.75
N GLU A 95 -11.73 -6.55 -22.48
CA GLU A 95 -12.21 -5.19 -22.73
C GLU A 95 -12.72 -4.55 -21.44
N CYS A 96 -13.52 -5.30 -20.66
CA CYS A 96 -13.94 -4.87 -19.34
C CYS A 96 -12.74 -4.53 -18.45
N ARG A 97 -11.76 -5.46 -18.35
CA ARG A 97 -10.54 -5.24 -17.55
C ARG A 97 -9.81 -3.97 -17.97
N SER A 98 -9.67 -3.71 -19.27
CA SER A 98 -9.02 -2.50 -19.77
C SER A 98 -9.72 -1.22 -19.28
N ILE A 99 -11.05 -1.21 -19.28
CA ILE A 99 -11.84 -0.07 -18.78
C ILE A 99 -11.67 0.10 -17.27
N LEU A 100 -11.79 -0.99 -16.50
CA LEU A 100 -11.61 -0.96 -15.04
C LEU A 100 -10.19 -0.52 -14.66
N LYS A 101 -9.15 -1.03 -15.33
CA LYS A 101 -7.75 -0.62 -15.15
C LYS A 101 -7.56 0.87 -15.41
N ARG A 102 -8.18 1.40 -16.45
CA ARG A 102 -8.14 2.85 -16.74
C ARG A 102 -8.78 3.65 -15.61
N TYR A 103 -9.92 3.19 -15.09
CA TYR A 103 -10.62 3.86 -14.00
C TYR A 103 -9.80 3.87 -12.69
N VAL A 104 -9.25 2.73 -12.24
CA VAL A 104 -8.45 2.69 -11.00
C VAL A 104 -7.17 3.54 -11.08
N ARG A 105 -6.58 3.71 -12.27
CA ARG A 105 -5.43 4.60 -12.48
C ARG A 105 -5.76 6.08 -12.24
N ALA A 106 -7.02 6.48 -12.34
CA ALA A 106 -7.45 7.83 -11.98
C ALA A 106 -7.36 8.09 -10.47
N TRP A 107 -7.44 7.04 -9.64
CA TRP A 107 -7.23 7.13 -8.19
C TRP A 107 -5.74 7.27 -7.88
N ARG A 108 -4.93 6.30 -8.32
CA ARG A 108 -3.48 6.25 -8.07
C ARG A 108 -2.77 5.61 -9.26
N PRO A 109 -1.97 6.37 -10.03
CA PRO A 109 -1.17 5.80 -11.10
C PRO A 109 -0.17 4.76 -10.56
N GLY A 110 -0.06 3.61 -11.23
CA GLY A 110 1.02 2.63 -11.03
C GLY A 110 0.84 1.60 -9.90
N HIS A 111 0.10 1.92 -8.83
CA HIS A 111 0.03 1.07 -7.62
C HIS A 111 -1.28 0.33 -7.39
N ILE A 112 -2.31 0.59 -8.21
CA ILE A 112 -3.61 -0.10 -8.14
C ILE A 112 -3.88 -0.75 -9.49
N ASP A 113 -4.28 -2.02 -9.45
CA ASP A 113 -4.65 -2.80 -10.63
C ASP A 113 -5.94 -3.58 -10.40
N VAL A 114 -6.59 -4.00 -11.49
CA VAL A 114 -7.76 -4.88 -11.47
C VAL A 114 -7.44 -6.15 -12.24
N SER A 115 -7.55 -7.29 -11.56
CA SER A 115 -7.26 -8.60 -12.11
C SER A 115 -8.43 -9.56 -11.91
N PRO A 116 -8.57 -10.60 -12.75
CA PRO A 116 -9.54 -11.66 -12.50
C PRO A 116 -9.36 -12.27 -11.11
N ALA A 117 -10.47 -12.67 -10.48
CA ALA A 117 -10.41 -13.42 -9.23
C ALA A 117 -9.66 -14.76 -9.44
N PRO A 118 -8.74 -15.14 -8.53
CA PRO A 118 -8.07 -16.43 -8.60
C PRO A 118 -9.08 -17.59 -8.67
N GLY A 119 -8.84 -18.57 -9.54
CA GLY A 119 -9.60 -19.82 -9.59
C GLY A 119 -10.99 -19.78 -10.24
N LYS A 120 -11.41 -18.68 -10.89
CA LYS A 120 -12.75 -18.57 -11.52
C LYS A 120 -12.79 -18.69 -13.06
N THR A 121 -11.69 -19.01 -13.73
CA THR A 121 -11.70 -19.24 -15.18
C THR A 121 -11.19 -20.64 -15.52
N PRO A 122 -12.06 -21.60 -15.91
CA PRO A 122 -11.64 -22.77 -16.66
C PRO A 122 -11.21 -22.29 -18.06
N GLY A 123 -9.90 -22.26 -18.32
CA GLY A 123 -9.35 -21.86 -19.62
C GLY A 123 -8.27 -20.79 -19.54
N ASP A 124 -8.29 -19.95 -18.50
CA ASP A 124 -7.13 -19.17 -18.07
C ASP A 124 -6.49 -19.92 -16.90
N ALA A 125 -5.88 -21.08 -17.19
CA ALA A 125 -4.73 -21.48 -16.41
C ALA A 125 -3.89 -20.21 -16.28
N ALA A 126 -3.63 -19.79 -15.04
CA ALA A 126 -2.87 -18.59 -14.74
C ALA A 126 -1.88 -18.39 -15.88
N THR A 127 -2.17 -17.43 -16.77
CA THR A 127 -1.11 -16.95 -17.65
C THR A 127 -0.26 -16.18 -16.66
N LEU A 128 0.53 -16.95 -15.90
CA LEU A 128 1.83 -16.54 -15.43
C LEU A 128 2.40 -15.75 -16.60
N PRO A 129 2.86 -14.51 -16.38
CA PRO A 129 3.37 -13.68 -17.45
C PRO A 129 4.20 -14.53 -18.42
N ALA A 130 3.87 -14.39 -19.70
CA ALA A 130 4.47 -15.12 -20.80
C ALA A 130 5.99 -15.01 -20.70
N GLU A 131 6.64 -16.08 -20.25
CA GLU A 131 8.00 -16.05 -19.71
C GLU A 131 8.14 -15.01 -18.56
N PRO A 132 8.78 -15.34 -17.42
CA PRO A 132 9.26 -14.25 -16.58
C PRO A 132 10.06 -13.31 -17.48
N PRO A 133 9.84 -11.98 -17.41
CA PRO A 133 10.65 -11.03 -18.19
C PRO A 133 12.10 -11.46 -18.05
N ALA A 134 12.84 -11.49 -19.19
CA ALA A 134 14.22 -11.95 -19.23
C ALA A 134 14.90 -11.46 -17.95
N ARG A 135 15.35 -12.42 -17.11
CA ARG A 135 15.74 -12.13 -15.73
C ARG A 135 16.53 -10.82 -15.74
N PRO A 136 16.11 -9.80 -14.96
CA PRO A 136 16.89 -8.60 -14.84
C PRO A 136 18.35 -9.01 -14.59
N GLY A 137 19.30 -8.27 -15.14
CA GLY A 137 20.71 -8.60 -14.96
C GLY A 137 21.06 -8.82 -13.49
N LEU A 138 22.22 -9.43 -13.20
CA LEU A 138 22.68 -9.47 -11.82
C LEU A 138 23.29 -8.12 -11.43
N ALA A 139 23.28 -7.78 -10.14
CA ALA A 139 24.00 -6.64 -9.62
C ALA A 139 25.48 -6.73 -10.00
N SER A 140 26.09 -5.59 -10.31
CA SER A 140 27.47 -5.54 -10.75
C SER A 140 28.22 -4.32 -10.25
N LEU A 141 29.54 -4.46 -10.16
CA LEU A 141 30.47 -3.41 -9.74
C LEU A 141 31.41 -3.07 -10.88
N ARG A 142 31.48 -1.79 -11.26
CA ARG A 142 32.44 -1.27 -12.22
C ARG A 142 33.21 -0.11 -11.64
N TRP A 143 34.52 -0.28 -11.50
CA TRP A 143 35.40 0.78 -11.01
C TRP A 143 35.66 1.79 -12.13
N LEU A 144 35.22 3.03 -11.92
CA LEU A 144 35.44 4.13 -12.87
C LEU A 144 36.78 4.83 -12.63
N SER A 145 37.28 4.76 -11.40
CA SER A 145 38.61 5.20 -10.98
C SER A 145 38.98 4.54 -9.65
N ASP A 146 40.17 4.84 -9.12
CA ASP A 146 40.58 4.43 -7.77
C ASP A 146 39.69 5.01 -6.66
N LYS A 147 38.92 6.06 -6.97
CA LYS A 147 38.07 6.74 -6.00
C LYS A 147 36.58 6.56 -6.27
N THR A 148 36.19 5.93 -7.39
CA THR A 148 34.78 5.88 -7.81
C THR A 148 34.37 4.50 -8.29
N VAL A 149 33.29 3.98 -7.73
CA VAL A 149 32.61 2.76 -8.18
C VAL A 149 31.21 3.06 -8.70
N LEU A 150 30.84 2.41 -9.79
CA LEU A 150 29.48 2.28 -10.25
C LEU A 150 28.92 0.94 -9.75
N VAL A 151 27.80 1.00 -9.04
CA VAL A 151 27.02 -0.15 -8.60
C VAL A 151 25.74 -0.16 -9.41
N THR A 152 25.59 -1.12 -10.32
CA THR A 152 24.36 -1.28 -11.11
C THR A 152 23.45 -2.29 -10.43
N LEU A 153 22.22 -1.88 -10.17
CA LEU A 153 21.19 -2.63 -9.43
C LEU A 153 19.94 -2.72 -10.32
N PRO A 154 19.87 -3.71 -11.22
CA PRO A 154 18.79 -3.80 -12.21
C PRO A 154 17.47 -4.35 -11.66
N THR A 155 17.46 -4.95 -10.46
CA THR A 155 16.24 -5.41 -9.78
C THR A 155 16.48 -5.51 -8.27
N PHE A 156 15.39 -5.56 -7.51
CA PHE A 156 15.38 -5.99 -6.11
C PHE A 156 14.57 -7.28 -5.89
N ASP A 157 14.39 -8.10 -6.93
CA ASP A 157 13.79 -9.42 -6.80
C ASP A 157 14.46 -10.25 -5.67
N PRO A 158 13.68 -10.96 -4.82
CA PRO A 158 14.24 -11.76 -3.73
C PRO A 158 15.33 -12.75 -4.14
N ALA A 159 15.31 -13.26 -5.37
CA ALA A 159 16.32 -14.19 -5.88
C ALA A 159 17.71 -13.55 -6.05
N GLU A 160 17.79 -12.22 -6.19
CA GLU A 160 19.04 -11.47 -6.35
C GLU A 160 19.78 -11.25 -5.02
N ARG A 161 19.10 -11.44 -3.88
CA ARG A 161 19.61 -11.10 -2.55
C ARG A 161 20.97 -11.73 -2.25
N GLU A 162 21.09 -13.03 -2.48
CA GLU A 162 22.33 -13.78 -2.17
C GLU A 162 23.50 -13.33 -3.06
N HIS A 163 23.23 -13.02 -4.33
CA HIS A 163 24.25 -12.53 -5.26
C HIS A 163 24.74 -11.14 -4.85
N LEU A 164 23.83 -10.21 -4.55
CA LEU A 164 24.17 -8.87 -4.10
C LEU A 164 25.00 -8.90 -2.80
N GLU A 165 24.57 -9.71 -1.82
CA GLU A 165 25.31 -9.91 -0.57
C GLU A 165 26.73 -10.44 -0.82
N ALA A 166 26.88 -11.50 -1.64
CA ALA A 166 28.17 -12.07 -1.97
C ALA A 166 29.09 -11.07 -2.70
N LEU A 167 28.53 -10.27 -3.61
CA LEU A 167 29.26 -9.22 -4.34
C LEU A 167 29.80 -8.15 -3.38
N LEU A 168 28.98 -7.67 -2.44
CA LEU A 168 29.39 -6.67 -1.44
C LEU A 168 30.46 -7.23 -0.48
N VAL A 169 30.30 -8.48 -0.02
CA VAL A 169 31.25 -9.14 0.89
C VAL A 169 32.60 -9.38 0.19
N SER A 170 32.58 -9.93 -1.02
CA SER A 170 33.81 -10.25 -1.76
C SER A 170 34.64 -9.01 -2.10
N GLN A 171 34.00 -7.85 -2.27
CA GLN A 171 34.66 -6.59 -2.60
C GLN A 171 34.81 -5.63 -1.40
N ARG A 172 34.46 -6.06 -0.19
CA ARG A 172 34.35 -5.19 0.99
C ARG A 172 35.56 -4.28 1.20
N ARG A 173 36.77 -4.84 1.16
CA ARG A 173 38.02 -4.07 1.38
C ARG A 173 38.23 -2.94 0.38
N ARG A 174 37.83 -3.13 -0.89
CA ARG A 174 37.99 -2.09 -1.93
C ARG A 174 36.87 -1.07 -1.84
N LEU A 175 35.65 -1.53 -1.58
CA LEU A 175 34.48 -0.68 -1.34
C LEU A 175 34.71 0.28 -0.16
N ASP A 176 35.25 -0.20 0.96
CA ASP A 176 35.54 0.63 2.15
C ASP A 176 36.57 1.74 1.89
N ARG A 177 37.45 1.57 0.89
CA ARG A 177 38.47 2.56 0.49
C ARG A 177 38.02 3.48 -0.64
N THR A 178 36.86 3.21 -1.24
CA THR A 178 36.35 3.94 -2.39
C THR A 178 35.35 4.99 -1.92
N PRO A 179 35.70 6.28 -1.91
CA PRO A 179 34.87 7.32 -1.31
C PRO A 179 33.63 7.68 -2.13
N ASN A 180 33.62 7.43 -3.45
CA ASN A 180 32.52 7.83 -4.33
C ASN A 180 31.80 6.62 -4.89
N TRP A 181 30.48 6.55 -4.66
CA TRP A 181 29.62 5.48 -5.15
C TRP A 181 28.55 6.10 -6.04
N ILE A 182 28.39 5.57 -7.24
CA ILE A 182 27.27 5.86 -8.14
C ILE A 182 26.36 4.63 -8.07
N LEU A 183 25.16 4.80 -7.53
CA LEU A 183 24.14 3.75 -7.54
C LEU A 183 23.27 3.94 -8.78
N ASP A 184 23.35 3.01 -9.72
CA ASP A 184 22.52 2.99 -10.90
C ASP A 184 21.35 2.04 -10.70
N ILE A 185 20.21 2.65 -10.38
CA ILE A 185 18.91 2.01 -10.18
C ILE A 185 17.94 2.34 -11.33
N ARG A 186 18.45 2.86 -12.46
CA ARG A 186 17.60 3.11 -13.62
C ARG A 186 17.08 1.78 -14.16
N ASP A 187 15.84 1.80 -14.61
CA ASP A 187 15.11 0.62 -15.11
C ASP A 187 14.96 -0.53 -14.10
N ASN A 188 15.23 -0.27 -12.81
CA ASN A 188 14.89 -1.17 -11.70
C ASN A 188 13.39 -1.00 -11.38
N ASP A 189 12.63 -2.07 -11.55
CA ASP A 189 11.18 -2.12 -11.35
C ASP A 189 10.77 -2.42 -9.89
N GLY A 190 11.74 -2.53 -8.99
CA GLY A 190 11.54 -2.78 -7.58
C GLY A 190 11.76 -4.25 -7.21
N GLY A 191 10.96 -4.72 -6.25
CA GLY A 191 11.11 -6.04 -5.65
C GLY A 191 10.92 -5.97 -4.13
N SER A 192 11.86 -6.55 -3.38
CA SER A 192 11.79 -6.63 -1.91
C SER A 192 12.81 -5.72 -1.24
N ASP A 193 12.38 -5.00 -0.20
CA ASP A 193 13.24 -4.22 0.70
C ASP A 193 14.37 -5.07 1.30
N SER A 194 14.12 -6.36 1.52
CA SER A 194 15.12 -7.29 2.07
C SER A 194 16.29 -7.54 1.13
N THR A 195 16.09 -7.38 -0.19
CA THR A 195 17.12 -7.65 -1.20
C THR A 195 18.28 -6.67 -1.09
N TYR A 196 18.00 -5.38 -0.87
CA TYR A 196 19.01 -4.32 -0.80
C TYR A 196 19.39 -3.92 0.64
N ALA A 197 18.91 -4.64 1.66
CA ALA A 197 19.17 -4.31 3.05
C ALA A 197 20.68 -4.27 3.38
N SER A 198 21.47 -5.21 2.84
CA SER A 198 22.93 -5.27 3.02
C SER A 198 23.66 -4.09 2.36
N LEU A 199 23.17 -3.61 1.22
CA LEU A 199 23.70 -2.41 0.57
C LEU A 199 23.48 -1.17 1.44
N LEU A 200 22.27 -1.04 2.01
CA LEU A 200 21.92 0.06 2.91
C LEU A 200 22.86 0.13 4.13
N GLU A 201 23.23 -1.02 4.71
CA GLU A 201 24.22 -1.09 5.79
C GLU A 201 25.61 -0.61 5.36
N ALA A 202 25.99 -0.81 4.10
CA ALA A 202 27.28 -0.39 3.58
C ALA A 202 27.37 1.12 3.30
N ILE A 203 26.25 1.77 2.90
CA ILE A 203 26.26 3.16 2.43
C ILE A 203 25.69 4.17 3.44
N MET A 204 24.87 3.72 4.40
CA MET A 204 24.24 4.64 5.34
C MET A 204 25.09 4.82 6.60
N VAL A 205 25.50 6.06 6.83
CA VAL A 205 26.47 6.45 7.88
C VAL A 205 25.80 6.99 9.15
N SER A 206 24.46 7.06 9.18
CA SER A 206 23.69 7.66 10.29
C SER A 206 22.61 6.71 10.79
N PRO A 207 22.26 6.76 12.09
CA PRO A 207 21.14 6.00 12.62
C PRO A 207 19.86 6.43 11.89
N ARG A 208 19.11 5.44 11.42
CA ARG A 208 17.83 5.65 10.75
C ARG A 208 16.68 5.30 11.67
N MET A 209 15.58 6.04 11.55
CA MET A 209 14.31 5.63 12.13
C MET A 209 13.58 4.79 11.08
N GLU A 210 13.59 3.47 11.26
CA GLU A 210 12.65 2.61 10.54
C GLU A 210 11.29 2.69 11.25
N VAL A 211 10.30 3.25 10.56
CA VAL A 211 8.90 3.09 10.93
C VAL A 211 8.40 1.93 10.10
N GLY A 212 8.02 0.82 10.74
CA GLY A 212 7.51 -0.36 10.04
C GLY A 212 6.25 -0.03 9.23
N ALA A 213 6.00 -0.81 8.18
CA ALA A 213 4.76 -0.69 7.41
C ALA A 213 3.56 -1.10 8.29
N GLU A 214 2.57 -0.21 8.37
CA GLU A 214 1.31 -0.50 9.05
C GLU A 214 0.28 -1.05 8.05
N PHE A 215 -0.58 -1.95 8.54
CA PHE A 215 -1.62 -2.61 7.78
C PHE A 215 -2.97 -2.06 8.22
N LEU A 216 -3.78 -1.62 7.25
CA LEU A 216 -5.13 -1.13 7.49
C LEU A 216 -6.07 -2.30 7.78
N SER A 217 -6.61 -2.34 8.99
CA SER A 217 -7.49 -3.42 9.44
C SER A 217 -8.93 -3.20 8.96
N THR A 218 -9.30 -3.87 7.88
CA THR A 218 -10.67 -3.94 7.37
C THR A 218 -11.07 -5.39 7.15
N PRO A 219 -12.37 -5.72 7.10
CA PRO A 219 -12.80 -7.08 6.81
C PRO A 219 -12.19 -7.64 5.51
N ALA A 220 -12.11 -6.83 4.45
CA ALA A 220 -11.52 -7.27 3.18
C ALA A 220 -10.00 -7.44 3.27
N ASN A 221 -9.28 -6.52 3.92
CA ASN A 221 -7.83 -6.65 4.09
C ASN A 221 -7.45 -7.83 4.98
N ILE A 222 -8.22 -8.12 6.04
CA ILE A 222 -8.04 -9.31 6.88
C ILE A 222 -8.22 -10.58 6.04
N ALA A 223 -9.31 -10.67 5.27
CA ALA A 223 -9.58 -11.83 4.43
C ALA A 223 -8.49 -12.03 3.38
N ASN A 224 -8.09 -10.97 2.68
CA ASN A 224 -7.04 -11.03 1.67
C ASN A 224 -5.68 -11.39 2.26
N THR A 225 -5.34 -10.87 3.44
CA THR A 225 -4.09 -11.21 4.13
C THR A 225 -4.08 -12.67 4.55
N ALA A 226 -5.19 -13.18 5.09
CA ALA A 226 -5.32 -14.59 5.48
C ALA A 226 -5.24 -15.54 4.26
N GLY A 227 -5.80 -15.13 3.11
CA GLY A 227 -5.77 -15.88 1.86
C GLY A 227 -4.49 -15.71 1.03
N LEU A 228 -3.56 -14.83 1.42
CA LEU A 228 -2.37 -14.50 0.63
C LEU A 228 -1.54 -15.75 0.28
N CYS A 229 -1.39 -16.64 1.26
CA CYS A 229 -0.56 -17.84 1.11
C CYS A 229 -1.22 -18.93 0.25
N GLU A 230 -2.53 -18.87 0.01
CA GLU A 230 -3.20 -19.74 -0.96
C GLU A 230 -2.85 -19.36 -2.40
N VAL A 231 -2.53 -18.08 -2.62
CA VAL A 231 -2.22 -17.53 -3.96
C VAL A 231 -0.73 -17.54 -4.24
N TYR A 232 0.11 -17.23 -3.23
CA TYR A 232 1.54 -16.96 -3.44
C TYR A 232 2.49 -17.75 -2.54
N GLY A 233 1.99 -18.57 -1.62
CA GLY A 233 2.78 -19.16 -0.54
C GLY A 233 2.86 -20.68 -0.53
N ASP A 234 3.73 -21.19 0.33
CA ASP A 234 3.70 -22.57 0.80
C ASP A 234 3.19 -22.63 2.26
N ALA A 235 3.25 -23.80 2.89
CA ALA A 235 2.82 -23.97 4.29
C ALA A 235 3.59 -23.07 5.28
N SER A 236 4.83 -22.66 4.97
CA SER A 236 5.62 -21.77 5.83
C SER A 236 5.12 -20.32 5.76
N CYS A 237 4.53 -19.91 4.63
CA CYS A 237 3.88 -18.61 4.48
C CYS A 237 2.72 -18.44 5.46
N ALA A 238 1.85 -19.45 5.59
CA ALA A 238 0.67 -19.34 6.45
C ALA A 238 1.05 -19.09 7.92
N ALA A 239 2.10 -19.78 8.40
CA ALA A 239 2.65 -19.56 9.73
C ALA A 239 3.25 -18.16 9.90
N ALA A 240 3.87 -17.61 8.85
CA ALA A 240 4.46 -16.27 8.88
C ALA A 240 3.40 -15.14 8.90
N VAL A 241 2.26 -15.34 8.24
CA VAL A 241 1.21 -14.32 8.10
C VAL A 241 0.18 -14.35 9.24
N ALA A 242 -0.05 -15.50 9.88
CA ALA A 242 -1.05 -15.65 10.93
C ALA A 242 -0.95 -14.61 12.07
N PRO A 243 0.24 -14.28 12.61
CA PRO A 243 0.35 -13.27 13.66
C PRO A 243 -0.13 -11.88 13.23
N LEU A 244 0.08 -11.50 11.97
CA LEU A 244 -0.42 -10.23 11.42
C LEU A 244 -1.94 -10.26 11.29
N VAL A 245 -2.51 -11.36 10.80
CA VAL A 245 -3.98 -11.51 10.69
C VAL A 245 -4.65 -11.41 12.05
N ASP A 246 -4.08 -12.03 13.09
CA ASP A 246 -4.60 -11.95 14.45
C ASP A 246 -4.50 -10.51 15.01
N ALA A 247 -3.40 -9.81 14.74
CA ALA A 247 -3.26 -8.41 15.11
C ALA A 247 -4.32 -7.53 14.42
N MET A 248 -4.58 -7.73 13.13
CA MET A 248 -5.63 -7.01 12.40
C MET A 248 -7.02 -7.31 12.98
N ARG A 249 -7.35 -8.59 13.23
CA ARG A 249 -8.64 -9.00 13.83
C ARG A 249 -8.86 -8.43 15.23
N GLY A 250 -7.79 -8.23 16.01
CA GLY A 250 -7.85 -7.63 17.34
C GLY A 250 -7.99 -6.11 17.34
N ALA A 251 -7.77 -5.44 16.21
CA ALA A 251 -7.92 -4.00 16.09
C ALA A 251 -9.35 -3.58 15.73
N ARG A 252 -9.69 -2.31 15.95
CA ARG A 252 -10.98 -1.78 15.50
C ARG A 252 -10.96 -1.64 13.97
N PRO A 253 -12.07 -1.92 13.27
CA PRO A 253 -12.15 -1.69 11.84
C PRO A 253 -11.76 -0.25 11.46
N GLY A 254 -10.85 -0.11 10.50
CA GLY A 254 -10.26 1.16 10.06
C GLY A 254 -8.99 1.57 10.80
N ASP A 255 -8.61 0.90 11.90
CA ASP A 255 -7.33 1.16 12.58
C ASP A 255 -6.16 0.53 11.81
N TYR A 256 -4.97 1.10 12.02
CA TYR A 256 -3.70 0.61 11.49
C TYR A 256 -2.99 -0.27 12.53
N VAL A 257 -2.43 -1.41 12.08
CA VAL A 257 -1.67 -2.32 12.93
C VAL A 257 -0.27 -2.56 12.38
N LEU A 258 0.69 -2.80 13.28
CA LEU A 258 2.02 -3.25 12.88
C LEU A 258 2.10 -4.78 12.86
N PRO A 259 2.92 -5.36 11.97
CA PRO A 259 3.32 -6.76 12.07
C PRO A 259 3.90 -7.06 13.47
N PRO A 260 3.55 -8.20 14.08
CA PRO A 260 4.13 -8.58 15.36
C PRO A 260 5.67 -8.59 15.34
N GLY A 261 6.27 -7.97 16.36
CA GLY A 261 7.72 -7.79 16.44
C GLY A 261 8.26 -6.52 15.77
N ALA A 262 7.49 -5.86 14.89
CA ALA A 262 7.81 -4.52 14.44
C ALA A 262 7.58 -3.52 15.59
N ARG A 263 8.58 -2.68 15.87
CA ARG A 263 8.46 -1.63 16.89
C ARG A 263 8.36 -0.28 16.19
N LYS A 264 7.47 0.61 16.67
CA LYS A 264 7.51 2.06 16.37
C LYS A 264 8.69 2.74 17.08
N ARG A 265 9.89 2.16 17.07
CA ARG A 265 11.05 2.69 17.81
C ARG A 265 12.28 2.77 16.92
N PRO A 266 13.10 3.82 17.08
CA PRO A 266 14.32 4.00 16.31
C PRO A 266 15.24 2.78 16.48
N ARG A 267 15.59 2.15 15.37
CA ARG A 267 16.63 1.13 15.31
C ARG A 267 17.96 1.86 15.26
N SER A 268 18.59 2.02 16.42
CA SER A 268 19.99 2.41 16.49
C SER A 268 20.80 1.25 15.92
N SER A 269 21.21 1.31 14.65
CA SER A 269 22.36 0.54 14.18
C SER A 269 23.61 1.22 14.74
N ALA A 270 23.84 1.09 16.04
CA ALA A 270 25.12 1.45 16.64
C ALA A 270 26.13 0.38 16.22
N THR A 271 26.88 0.64 15.16
CA THR A 271 28.14 -0.08 14.95
C THR A 271 29.17 0.88 14.36
N THR A 272 30.09 1.28 15.25
CA THR A 272 31.34 2.01 15.02
C THR A 272 31.24 3.40 14.41
N ALA A 273 31.62 4.40 15.21
CA ALA A 273 31.96 5.73 14.75
C ALA A 273 32.93 5.63 13.55
N PRO A 274 32.76 6.46 12.50
CA PRO A 274 33.78 6.59 11.46
C PRO A 274 35.10 7.01 12.10
N PRO A 275 36.26 6.50 11.67
CA PRO A 275 37.53 7.05 12.10
C PRO A 275 37.53 8.54 11.77
N GLU A 276 37.72 9.33 12.82
CA GLU A 276 37.83 10.79 12.79
C GLU A 276 38.71 11.18 11.60
N ARG A 277 38.14 11.86 10.60
CA ARG A 277 38.93 12.47 9.54
C ARG A 277 39.81 13.53 10.21
N ARG A 278 41.03 13.15 10.57
CA ARG A 278 42.07 14.09 10.98
C ARG A 278 42.15 15.13 9.87
N ARG A 279 41.73 16.36 10.18
CA ARG A 279 42.09 17.53 9.39
C ARG A 279 43.60 17.51 9.30
N ALA A 280 44.13 17.27 8.11
CA ALA A 280 45.54 17.53 7.84
C ALA A 280 45.74 19.02 8.12
N GLY A 281 46.49 19.30 9.17
CA GLY A 281 46.97 20.65 9.46
C GLY A 281 47.84 21.09 8.30
N SER A 282 47.58 22.30 7.83
CA SER A 282 48.45 23.03 6.94
C SER A 282 49.81 23.23 7.62
N ALA A 283 50.86 22.77 6.95
CA ALA A 283 52.21 23.26 7.10
C ALA A 283 52.59 23.91 5.77
#